data_AF-U6DR00-F1
#
_entry.id   AF-U6DR00-F1
#
_cell.length_a   1.000
_cell.length_b   1.000
_cell.length_c   1.000
_cell.angle_alpha   90.00
_cell.angle_beta   90.00
_cell.angle_gamma   90.00
#
_symmetry.space_group_name_H-M   'P 1'
#
loop_
_entity.id
_entity.type
_entity.pdbx_description
1 polymer ?
#
loop_
_entity_poly.entity_id
_entity_poly.type
_entity_poly.pdbx_seq_one_letter_code
_entity_poly.pdbx_strand_id
1 'polypeptide(L)'
;PRLREPNPDLGSPLPRQSLAADDCSSHCDLAHGCCAPDGSCRCDPGWEGLHCERCVRMPGCQHGTCHQPWQCICHLGWAGKFCDKDEHICTTQTPCQNGGQCVYDGGGEYHCVCPPGFHGRDCERKAGPCEQAGSPCQNG
;
A
#
# COMPACT_ATOMS: atom_id res chain seq x y z
N PRO A 1 -37.29 61.89 5.58
CA PRO A 1 -37.77 60.84 6.50
C PRO A 1 -37.86 59.48 5.79
N ARG A 2 -36.73 58.76 5.72
CA ARG A 2 -36.71 57.35 5.31
C ARG A 2 -36.95 56.53 6.57
N LEU A 3 -38.12 55.93 6.70
CA LEU A 3 -38.37 54.88 7.68
C LEU A 3 -38.30 53.55 6.94
N ARG A 4 -37.39 52.71 7.42
CA ARG A 4 -36.96 51.42 6.90
C ARG A 4 -37.93 50.39 7.47
N GLU A 5 -38.66 49.68 6.62
CA GLU A 5 -39.51 48.56 7.02
C GLU A 5 -38.61 47.40 7.51
N PRO A 6 -38.91 46.74 8.65
CA PRO A 6 -38.20 45.55 9.08
C PRO A 6 -38.72 44.32 8.33
N ASN A 7 -37.82 43.65 7.61
CA ASN A 7 -38.03 42.34 6.99
C ASN A 7 -38.15 41.26 8.08
N PRO A 8 -39.24 40.49 8.19
CA PRO A 8 -39.33 39.37 9.11
C PRO A 8 -38.74 38.11 8.44
N ASP A 9 -37.41 38.02 8.37
CA ASP A 9 -36.73 36.74 8.11
C ASP A 9 -36.75 35.92 9.42
N LEU A 10 -37.94 35.46 9.78
CA LEU A 10 -38.14 34.49 10.84
C LEU A 10 -37.76 33.12 10.26
N GLY A 11 -36.61 32.62 10.71
CA GLY A 11 -36.09 31.30 10.35
C GLY A 11 -37.18 30.25 10.38
N SER A 12 -37.52 29.75 9.19
CA SER A 12 -38.35 28.57 9.07
C SER A 12 -37.51 27.38 9.52
N PRO A 13 -37.95 26.57 10.51
CA PRO A 13 -37.30 25.30 10.77
C PRO A 13 -37.46 24.48 9.49
N LEU A 14 -36.34 24.08 8.89
CA LEU A 14 -36.33 23.03 7.88
C LEU A 14 -37.24 21.90 8.38
N PRO A 15 -38.10 21.32 7.52
CA PRO A 15 -38.89 20.20 7.96
C PRO A 15 -37.91 19.16 8.49
N ARG A 16 -38.04 18.80 9.77
CA ARG A 16 -37.45 17.59 10.31
C ARG A 16 -38.12 16.45 9.55
N GLN A 17 -37.63 16.19 8.34
CA GLN A 17 -37.67 14.86 7.79
C GLN A 17 -36.81 14.07 8.74
N SER A 18 -37.50 13.43 9.68
CA SER A 18 -37.02 12.28 10.40
C SER A 18 -36.20 11.48 9.39
N LEU A 19 -34.86 11.49 9.53
CA LEU A 19 -34.01 10.49 8.89
C LEU A 19 -34.59 9.18 9.41
N ALA A 20 -35.43 8.56 8.59
CA ALA A 20 -35.99 7.27 8.92
C ALA A 20 -34.79 6.37 9.19
N ALA A 21 -34.76 5.77 10.38
CA ALA A 21 -34.11 4.48 10.49
C ALA A 21 -34.66 3.63 9.34
N ASP A 22 -33.78 2.86 8.70
CA ASP A 22 -34.13 1.77 7.80
C ASP A 22 -34.35 2.10 6.32
N ASP A 23 -33.27 2.50 5.62
CA ASP A 23 -33.00 1.86 4.33
C ASP A 23 -31.53 1.47 4.19
N CYS A 24 -31.15 0.55 5.05
CA CYS A 24 -29.85 -0.13 4.99
C CYS A 24 -29.70 -0.99 3.72
N SER A 25 -30.83 -1.41 3.11
CA SER A 25 -30.87 -2.34 1.98
C SER A 25 -30.44 -1.72 0.65
N SER A 26 -30.57 -0.40 0.49
CA SER A 26 -30.12 0.32 -0.71
C SER A 26 -28.66 0.77 -0.65
N HIS A 27 -28.07 0.80 0.54
CA HIS A 27 -26.73 1.33 0.77
C HIS A 27 -25.71 0.28 1.13
N CYS A 28 -26.07 -0.80 1.85
CA CYS A 28 -25.13 -1.89 2.10
C CYS A 28 -25.04 -2.83 0.89
N ASP A 29 -23.83 -3.25 0.55
CA ASP A 29 -23.62 -4.38 -0.35
C ASP A 29 -23.97 -5.68 0.38
N LEU A 30 -25.21 -6.14 0.19
CA LEU A 30 -25.73 -7.35 0.80
C LEU A 30 -25.12 -8.64 0.23
N ALA A 31 -24.31 -8.56 -0.84
CA ALA A 31 -23.53 -9.71 -1.30
C ALA A 31 -22.29 -9.97 -0.43
N HIS A 32 -21.85 -8.96 0.31
CA HIS A 32 -20.58 -8.93 1.05
C HIS A 32 -20.77 -8.50 2.52
N GLY A 33 -21.99 -8.53 3.02
CA GLY A 33 -22.30 -8.16 4.39
C GLY A 33 -23.79 -8.26 4.69
N CYS A 34 -24.14 -7.77 5.87
CA CYS A 34 -25.52 -7.75 6.35
C CYS A 34 -25.85 -6.44 7.05
N CYS A 35 -27.13 -6.08 7.03
CA CYS A 35 -27.61 -4.94 7.81
C CYS A 35 -27.75 -5.31 9.29
N ALA A 36 -27.24 -4.47 10.18
CA ALA A 36 -27.48 -4.56 11.61
C ALA A 36 -28.78 -3.83 12.02
N PRO A 37 -29.39 -4.19 13.16
CA PRO A 37 -30.62 -3.55 13.65
C PRO A 37 -30.49 -2.06 13.98
N ASP A 38 -29.26 -1.54 14.10
CA ASP A 38 -28.97 -0.12 14.33
C ASP A 38 -28.77 0.66 13.02
N GLY A 39 -28.99 0.02 11.86
CA GLY A 39 -28.81 0.61 10.54
C GLY A 39 -27.37 0.63 10.04
N SER A 40 -26.42 0.01 10.75
CA SER A 40 -25.02 -0.11 10.30
C SER A 40 -24.81 -1.32 9.37
N CYS A 41 -23.90 -1.21 8.40
CA CYS A 41 -23.47 -2.35 7.60
C CYS A 41 -22.41 -3.16 8.37
N ARG A 42 -22.66 -4.46 8.58
CA ARG A 42 -21.67 -5.40 9.10
C ARG A 42 -21.12 -6.22 7.95
N CYS A 43 -19.85 -6.03 7.64
CA CYS A 43 -19.21 -6.67 6.50
C CYS A 43 -18.80 -8.11 6.79
N ASP A 44 -18.88 -8.94 5.76
CA ASP A 44 -18.38 -10.30 5.79
C ASP A 44 -16.84 -10.31 5.90
N PRO A 45 -16.23 -11.41 6.39
CA PRO A 45 -14.79 -11.49 6.52
C PRO A 45 -14.06 -11.19 5.20
N GLY A 46 -13.21 -10.17 5.24
CA GLY A 46 -12.45 -9.75 4.07
C GLY A 46 -13.08 -8.62 3.26
N TRP A 47 -14.20 -8.07 3.70
CA TRP A 47 -14.81 -6.86 3.16
C TRP A 47 -14.77 -5.72 4.17
N GLU A 48 -14.67 -4.50 3.66
CA GLU A 48 -14.57 -3.26 4.41
C GLU A 48 -15.25 -2.10 3.65
N GLY A 49 -15.31 -0.95 4.30
CA GLY A 49 -16.04 0.21 3.81
C GLY A 49 -17.30 0.47 4.60
N LEU A 50 -17.91 1.63 4.38
CA LEU A 50 -19.16 1.99 5.04
C LEU A 50 -20.32 1.09 4.57
N HIS A 51 -20.18 0.55 3.36
CA HIS A 51 -21.19 -0.19 2.65
C HIS A 51 -20.72 -1.61 2.27
N CYS A 52 -19.60 -2.08 2.83
CA CYS A 52 -19.00 -3.39 2.51
C CYS A 52 -18.63 -3.57 1.03
N GLU A 53 -18.34 -2.46 0.35
CA GLU A 53 -18.12 -2.40 -1.08
C GLU A 53 -16.65 -2.62 -1.50
N ARG A 54 -15.73 -2.67 -0.53
CA ARG A 54 -14.30 -2.81 -0.78
C ARG A 54 -13.77 -4.08 -0.16
N CYS A 55 -12.86 -4.75 -0.87
CA CYS A 55 -12.11 -5.85 -0.32
C CYS A 55 -11.04 -5.34 0.66
N VAL A 56 -10.80 -6.11 1.71
CA VAL A 56 -9.65 -5.95 2.60
C VAL A 56 -8.43 -6.50 1.87
N ARG A 57 -7.41 -5.67 1.71
CA ARG A 57 -6.12 -6.07 1.12
C ARG A 57 -5.39 -7.06 2.03
N MET A 58 -4.45 -7.83 1.47
CA MET A 58 -3.58 -8.69 2.27
C MET A 58 -2.89 -7.87 3.37
N PRO A 59 -2.84 -8.34 4.63
CA PRO A 59 -2.11 -7.63 5.69
C PRO A 59 -0.66 -7.41 5.27
N GLY A 60 -0.19 -6.16 5.39
CA GLY A 60 1.15 -5.76 4.95
C GLY A 60 1.25 -5.26 3.50
N CYS A 61 0.16 -5.26 2.73
CA CYS A 61 0.12 -4.69 1.38
C CYS A 61 0.42 -3.19 1.41
N GLN A 62 1.55 -2.77 0.81
CA GLN A 62 1.98 -1.37 0.79
C GLN A 62 1.46 -0.65 -0.45
N HIS A 63 1.92 -1.08 -1.63
CA HIS A 63 1.64 -0.41 -2.91
C HIS A 63 0.81 -1.28 -3.85
N GLY A 64 -0.32 -1.78 -3.35
CA GLY A 64 -1.21 -2.62 -4.13
C GLY A 64 -2.69 -2.43 -3.83
N THR A 65 -3.52 -3.02 -4.69
CA THR A 65 -4.97 -3.04 -4.61
C THR A 65 -5.50 -4.48 -4.48
N CYS A 66 -6.81 -4.67 -4.41
CA CYS A 66 -7.44 -5.98 -4.42
C CYS A 66 -8.68 -5.97 -5.32
N HIS A 67 -9.00 -7.14 -5.90
CA HIS A 67 -10.31 -7.40 -6.53
C HIS A 67 -11.14 -8.37 -5.70
N GLN A 68 -10.48 -9.22 -4.92
CA GLN A 68 -11.06 -10.13 -3.96
C GLN A 68 -10.32 -9.98 -2.61
N PRO A 69 -10.97 -10.34 -1.51
CA PRO A 69 -10.35 -10.28 -0.19
C PRO A 69 -8.98 -10.95 -0.14
N TRP A 70 -8.07 -10.35 0.62
CA TRP A 70 -6.73 -10.86 0.89
C TRP A 70 -5.79 -10.89 -0.31
N GLN A 71 -6.13 -10.20 -1.40
CA GLN A 71 -5.20 -9.95 -2.49
C GLN A 71 -4.33 -8.72 -2.23
N CYS A 72 -3.17 -8.69 -2.89
CA CYS A 72 -2.32 -7.51 -3.01
C CYS A 72 -1.78 -7.49 -4.44
N ILE A 73 -2.53 -6.83 -5.33
CA ILE A 73 -2.21 -6.65 -6.74
C ILE A 73 -1.35 -5.40 -6.84
N CYS A 74 -0.08 -5.56 -7.18
CA CYS A 74 0.87 -4.46 -7.15
C CYS A 74 0.55 -3.40 -8.19
N HIS A 75 0.71 -2.14 -7.79
CA HIS A 75 0.75 -1.02 -8.72
C HIS A 75 2.00 -1.13 -9.60
N LEU A 76 1.96 -0.46 -10.75
CA LEU A 76 3.10 -0.42 -11.68
C LEU A 76 4.37 0.07 -10.95
N GLY A 77 5.49 -0.62 -11.16
CA GLY A 77 6.77 -0.30 -10.51
C GLY A 77 6.95 -0.92 -9.12
N TRP A 78 5.99 -1.73 -8.64
CA TRP A 78 6.10 -2.48 -7.39
C TRP A 78 5.92 -3.97 -7.60
N ALA A 79 6.66 -4.75 -6.81
CA ALA A 79 6.69 -6.20 -6.88
C ALA A 79 6.72 -6.84 -5.48
N GLY A 80 6.68 -8.18 -5.47
CA GLY A 80 6.64 -8.98 -4.26
C GLY A 80 5.23 -9.26 -3.76
N LYS A 81 5.11 -10.21 -2.84
CA LYS A 81 3.81 -10.64 -2.29
C LYS A 81 3.03 -9.52 -1.61
N PHE A 82 3.74 -8.54 -1.05
CA PHE A 82 3.18 -7.42 -0.31
C PHE A 82 3.33 -6.07 -1.04
N CYS A 83 3.78 -6.09 -2.30
CA CYS A 83 4.03 -4.89 -3.11
C CYS A 83 4.91 -3.87 -2.38
N ASP A 84 5.94 -4.39 -1.71
CA ASP A 84 6.89 -3.68 -0.88
C ASP A 84 8.28 -3.59 -1.53
N LYS A 85 8.45 -4.22 -2.70
CA LYS A 85 9.70 -4.22 -3.46
C LYS A 85 9.62 -3.28 -4.67
N ASP A 86 10.54 -2.33 -4.76
CA ASP A 86 10.62 -1.35 -5.86
C ASP A 86 11.26 -2.01 -7.10
N GLU A 87 10.54 -2.08 -8.22
CA GLU A 87 11.06 -2.64 -9.49
C GLU A 87 12.14 -1.77 -10.12
N HIS A 88 12.17 -0.49 -9.76
CA HIS A 88 13.10 0.50 -10.28
C HIS A 88 14.27 0.75 -9.35
N ILE A 89 14.46 -0.08 -8.32
CA ILE A 89 15.50 0.06 -7.30
C ILE A 89 16.90 0.31 -7.87
N CYS A 90 17.26 -0.34 -8.99
CA CYS A 90 18.55 -0.15 -9.64
C CYS A 90 18.73 1.22 -10.33
N THR A 91 17.64 1.92 -10.65
CA THR A 91 17.64 3.23 -11.29
C THR A 91 17.30 4.38 -10.35
N THR A 92 16.49 4.13 -9.32
CA THR A 92 16.03 5.15 -8.36
C THR A 92 16.93 5.24 -7.14
N GLN A 93 17.39 4.09 -6.63
CA GLN A 93 18.18 4.01 -5.39
C GLN A 93 19.64 3.62 -5.63
N THR A 94 19.94 2.90 -6.71
CA THR A 94 21.29 2.46 -7.08
C THR A 94 22.07 1.84 -5.90
N PRO A 95 21.58 0.72 -5.32
CA PRO A 95 22.08 0.21 -4.04
C PRO A 95 23.55 -0.28 -4.08
N CYS A 96 24.03 -0.70 -5.25
CA CYS A 96 25.37 -1.26 -5.40
C CYS A 96 26.46 -0.18 -5.24
N GLN A 97 27.41 -0.44 -4.36
CA GLN A 97 28.54 0.43 -4.05
C GLN A 97 29.79 0.06 -4.87
N ASN A 98 30.82 0.90 -4.77
CA ASN A 98 32.16 0.64 -5.31
C ASN A 98 32.19 0.31 -6.81
N GLY A 99 31.24 0.82 -7.58
CA GLY A 99 31.13 0.56 -9.02
C GLY A 99 30.48 -0.79 -9.37
N GLY A 100 29.81 -1.43 -8.43
CA GLY A 100 28.99 -2.62 -8.68
C GLY A 100 27.83 -2.34 -9.63
N GLN A 101 27.56 -3.30 -10.52
CA GLN A 101 26.42 -3.22 -11.43
C GLN A 101 25.18 -3.78 -10.76
N CYS A 102 24.13 -2.95 -10.64
CA CYS A 102 22.84 -3.40 -10.12
C CYS A 102 22.06 -4.15 -11.19
N VAL A 103 21.55 -5.32 -10.82
CA VAL A 103 20.72 -6.17 -11.67
C VAL A 103 19.43 -6.49 -10.93
N TYR A 104 18.30 -6.16 -11.56
CA TYR A 104 16.97 -6.50 -11.07
C TYR A 104 16.52 -7.85 -11.66
N ASP A 105 15.95 -8.73 -10.84
CA ASP A 105 15.65 -10.12 -11.22
C ASP A 105 14.24 -10.34 -11.81
N GLY A 106 13.38 -9.32 -11.78
CA GLY A 106 11.99 -9.42 -12.23
C GLY A 106 11.00 -9.91 -11.16
N GLY A 107 11.46 -10.33 -9.99
CA GLY A 107 10.65 -10.84 -8.87
C GLY A 107 10.57 -9.89 -7.67
N GLY A 108 11.08 -8.67 -7.83
CA GLY A 108 11.20 -7.68 -6.76
C GLY A 108 12.56 -7.68 -6.09
N GLU A 109 13.51 -8.54 -6.46
CA GLU A 109 14.84 -8.51 -5.85
C GLU A 109 15.87 -7.89 -6.79
N TYR A 110 16.92 -7.38 -6.18
CA TYR A 110 18.11 -6.96 -6.90
C TYR A 110 19.31 -7.72 -6.36
N HIS A 111 20.33 -7.83 -7.19
CA HIS A 111 21.65 -8.27 -6.79
C HIS A 111 22.71 -7.39 -7.44
N CYS A 112 23.86 -7.29 -6.78
CA CYS A 112 24.98 -6.53 -7.27
C CYS A 112 26.05 -7.44 -7.87
N VAL A 113 26.45 -7.16 -9.11
CA VAL A 113 27.65 -7.77 -9.71
C VAL A 113 28.84 -6.91 -9.30
N CYS A 114 29.63 -7.44 -8.35
CA CYS A 114 30.74 -6.69 -7.77
C CYS A 114 31.98 -6.70 -8.66
N PRO A 115 32.70 -5.57 -8.74
CA PRO A 115 33.99 -5.53 -9.43
C PRO A 115 35.04 -6.34 -8.66
N PRO A 116 36.14 -6.73 -9.33
CA PRO A 116 37.23 -7.46 -8.68
C PRO A 116 37.73 -6.75 -7.43
N GLY A 117 37.87 -7.50 -6.34
CA GLY A 117 38.32 -6.97 -5.06
C GLY A 117 37.21 -6.37 -4.19
N PHE A 118 35.94 -6.53 -4.55
CA PHE A 118 34.78 -6.19 -3.71
C PHE A 118 33.81 -7.38 -3.57
N HIS A 119 33.11 -7.44 -2.44
CA HIS A 119 32.10 -8.45 -2.13
C HIS A 119 31.05 -7.87 -1.14
N GLY A 120 30.07 -8.68 -0.77
CA GLY A 120 28.90 -8.25 0.01
C GLY A 120 27.65 -8.17 -0.85
N ARG A 121 26.50 -7.90 -0.22
CA ARG A 121 25.21 -7.80 -0.93
C ARG A 121 25.22 -6.61 -1.89
N ASP A 122 25.82 -5.51 -1.43
CA ASP A 122 25.84 -4.22 -2.09
C ASP A 122 27.25 -3.85 -2.55
N CYS A 123 28.16 -4.83 -2.64
CA CYS A 123 29.58 -4.63 -2.95
C CYS A 123 30.29 -3.67 -1.98
N GLU A 124 29.80 -3.57 -0.75
CA GLU A 124 30.25 -2.63 0.27
C GLU A 124 31.57 -3.04 0.93
N ARG A 125 31.95 -4.32 0.83
CA ARG A 125 33.15 -4.86 1.48
C ARG A 125 34.29 -4.99 0.49
N LYS A 126 35.45 -4.44 0.84
CA LYS A 126 36.69 -4.66 0.09
C LYS A 126 37.28 -6.03 0.43
N ALA A 127 37.64 -6.79 -0.59
CA ALA A 127 38.27 -8.08 -0.44
C ALA A 127 39.64 -7.94 0.25
N GLY A 128 39.96 -8.90 1.10
CA GLY A 128 41.24 -8.95 1.78
C GLY A 128 42.38 -9.39 0.83
N PRO A 129 43.64 -9.24 1.26
CA PRO A 129 44.80 -9.67 0.47
C PRO A 129 44.74 -11.14 0.04
N CYS A 130 44.25 -12.04 0.92
CA CYS A 130 44.12 -13.46 0.61
C CYS A 130 43.03 -13.75 -0.44
N GLU A 131 41.89 -13.05 -0.34
CA GLU A 131 40.76 -13.22 -1.26
C GLU A 131 41.11 -12.71 -2.67
N GLN A 132 41.89 -11.63 -2.76
CA GLN A 132 42.42 -11.11 -4.03
C GLN A 132 43.51 -12.01 -4.62
N ALA A 133 44.30 -12.69 -3.79
CA ALA A 133 45.39 -13.56 -4.23
C ALA A 133 44.93 -14.98 -4.65
N GLY A 134 43.63 -15.28 -4.63
CA GLY A 134 43.09 -16.62 -4.92
C GLY A 134 43.61 -17.72 -4.00
N SER A 135 44.21 -17.33 -2.87
CA SER A 135 44.92 -18.22 -1.95
C SER A 135 44.21 -18.16 -0.60
N PRO A 136 43.72 -19.28 -0.05
CA PRO A 136 43.11 -19.26 1.27
C PRO A 136 44.14 -18.74 2.28
N CYS A 137 43.74 -17.82 3.16
CA CYS A 137 44.60 -17.42 4.27
C CYS A 137 44.95 -18.70 5.06
N GLN A 138 46.20 -19.11 5.04
CA GLN A 138 46.68 -20.19 5.89
C GLN A 138 47.29 -19.55 7.14
N ASN A 139 46.73 -19.89 8.29
CA ASN A 139 47.09 -19.46 9.65
C ASN A 139 46.51 -18.08 10.04
N GLY A 140 45.31 -18.11 10.60
CA GLY A 140 44.53 -16.95 11.03
C GLY A 140 45.25 -15.94 11.92
#